data_AF-A0A7G8UWZ5-F1
#
_entry.id   AF-A0A7G8UWZ5-F1
#
_cell.length_a   1.000
_cell.length_b   1.000
_cell.length_c   1.000
_cell.angle_alpha   90.00
_cell.angle_beta   90.00
_cell.angle_gamma   90.00
#
_symmetry.space_group_name_H-M   'P 1'
#
loop_
_entity.id
_entity.type
_entity.pdbx_description
1 polymer ?
#
loop_
_entity_poly.entity_id
_entity_poly.type
_entity_poly.pdbx_seq_one_letter_code
_entity_poly.pdbx_strand_id
1 'polypeptide(L)'
;MNEIIHYIKEEALALMPALFVIGLLLKNSPKVPDWTIPWILLACGIAGGVFLLNSPLEGVLQGILVTGATVLTHQLAKQTYER
;
A
#
# COMPACT_ATOMS: atom_id res chain seq x y z
N MET A 1 1.10 -14.51 -12.98
CA MET A 1 0.27 -13.91 -11.91
C MET A 1 0.32 -14.74 -10.63
N ASN A 2 0.21 -16.07 -10.71
CA ASN A 2 0.29 -16.96 -9.54
C ASN A 2 1.59 -16.82 -8.72
N GLU A 3 2.74 -16.59 -9.36
CA GLU A 3 4.02 -16.39 -8.66
C GLU A 3 4.04 -15.12 -7.79
N ILE A 4 3.49 -14.00 -8.28
CA ILE A 4 3.52 -12.71 -7.57
C ILE A 4 2.59 -12.72 -6.35
N ILE A 5 1.42 -13.37 -6.47
CA ILE A 5 0.48 -13.52 -5.35
C ILE A 5 1.11 -14.39 -4.26
N HIS A 6 1.92 -15.39 -4.63
CA HIS A 6 2.62 -16.25 -3.67
C HIS A 6 3.75 -15.54 -2.89
N TYR A 7 4.19 -14.37 -3.36
CA TYR A 7 5.17 -13.54 -2.67
C TYR A 7 4.55 -12.62 -1.62
N ILE A 8 3.24 -12.35 -1.67
CA ILE A 8 2.55 -11.56 -0.64
C ILE A 8 1.97 -12.50 0.41
N LYS A 9 2.39 -12.31 1.66
CA LYS A 9 1.91 -13.13 2.78
C LYS A 9 0.45 -12.78 3.10
N GLU A 10 -0.36 -13.77 3.47
CA GLU A 10 -1.78 -13.58 3.76
C GLU A 10 -2.00 -12.55 4.89
N GLU A 11 -1.14 -12.54 5.89
CA GLU A 11 -1.19 -11.60 7.00
C GLU A 11 -0.96 -10.15 6.53
N ALA A 12 -0.14 -9.98 5.49
CA ALA A 12 0.14 -8.67 4.90
C ALA A 12 -0.96 -8.22 3.92
N LEU A 13 -1.79 -9.12 3.39
CA LEU A 13 -2.89 -8.75 2.48
C LEU A 13 -3.89 -7.80 3.15
N ALA A 14 -4.11 -7.94 4.46
CA ALA A 14 -4.98 -7.05 5.22
C ALA A 14 -4.49 -5.59 5.25
N LEU A 15 -3.19 -5.33 5.02
CA LEU A 15 -2.66 -3.98 4.89
C LEU A 15 -3.12 -3.28 3.62
N MET A 16 -3.42 -3.99 2.53
CA MET A 16 -3.87 -3.36 1.27
C MET A 16 -5.15 -2.53 1.46
N PRO A 17 -6.28 -3.08 1.94
CA PRO A 17 -7.49 -2.28 2.16
C PRO A 17 -7.28 -1.19 3.23
N ALA A 18 -6.46 -1.43 4.25
CA ALA A 18 -6.14 -0.43 5.26
C ALA A 18 -5.39 0.77 4.66
N LEU A 19 -4.33 0.53 3.88
CA LEU A 19 -3.58 1.56 3.17
C LEU A 19 -4.44 2.27 2.13
N PHE A 20 -5.36 1.57 1.48
CA PHE A 20 -6.29 2.19 0.54
C PHE A 20 -7.21 3.22 1.23
N VAL A 21 -7.79 2.87 2.38
CA VAL A 21 -8.60 3.80 3.18
C VAL A 21 -7.77 5.00 3.64
N ILE A 22 -6.55 4.77 4.15
CA ILE A 22 -5.64 5.86 4.53
C ILE A 22 -5.34 6.76 3.33
N GLY A 23 -5.09 6.18 2.16
CA GLY A 23 -4.81 6.91 0.92
C GLY A 23 -5.99 7.80 0.50
N LEU A 24 -7.22 7.29 0.61
CA LEU A 24 -8.43 8.07 0.36
C LEU A 24 -8.58 9.22 1.36
N LEU A 25 -8.32 9.00 2.64
CA LEU A 25 -8.39 10.07 3.66
C LEU A 25 -7.36 11.17 3.40
N LEU A 26 -6.13 10.78 3.06
CA LEU A 26 -5.05 11.72 2.71
C LEU A 26 -5.41 12.49 1.45
N LYS A 27 -5.95 11.83 0.42
CA LYS A 27 -6.33 12.49 -0.83
C LYS A 27 -7.47 13.49 -0.67
N ASN A 28 -8.39 13.25 0.26
CA ASN A 28 -9.47 14.19 0.57
C ASN A 28 -9.06 15.31 1.56
N SER A 29 -7.82 15.29 2.05
CA SER A 29 -7.32 16.28 3.01
C SER A 29 -6.80 17.53 2.29
N PRO A 30 -7.28 18.75 2.62
CA PRO A 30 -6.99 19.96 1.86
C PRO A 30 -5.52 20.44 1.94
N LYS A 31 -4.73 19.89 2.87
CA LYS A 31 -3.33 20.29 3.11
C LYS A 31 -2.30 19.25 2.64
N VAL A 32 -2.73 18.14 2.06
CA VAL A 32 -1.84 17.03 1.68
C VAL A 32 -1.65 17.06 0.16
N PRO A 33 -0.45 17.36 -0.35
CA PRO A 33 -0.19 17.30 -1.79
C PRO A 33 -0.22 15.85 -2.30
N ASP A 34 -0.82 15.62 -3.47
CA ASP A 34 -0.95 14.28 -4.07
C ASP A 34 0.36 13.49 -4.17
N TRP A 35 1.48 14.16 -4.43
CA TRP A 35 2.80 13.52 -4.53
C TRP A 35 3.32 12.96 -3.21
N THR A 36 2.81 13.45 -2.07
CA THR A 36 3.22 12.98 -0.73
C THR A 36 2.51 11.70 -0.31
N ILE A 37 1.33 11.44 -0.87
CA ILE A 37 0.47 10.31 -0.49
C ILE A 37 1.20 8.96 -0.65
N PRO A 38 1.88 8.67 -1.78
CA PRO A 38 2.62 7.41 -1.92
C PRO A 38 3.71 7.21 -0.86
N TRP A 39 4.40 8.28 -0.46
CA TRP A 39 5.45 8.24 0.56
C TRP A 39 4.88 7.99 1.95
N ILE A 40 3.76 8.62 2.29
CA ILE A 40 3.07 8.39 3.56
C ILE A 40 2.56 6.95 3.62
N LEU A 41 1.94 6.46 2.54
CA LEU A 41 1.48 5.08 2.46
C LEU A 41 2.63 4.08 2.55
N LEU A 42 3.79 4.38 1.97
CA LEU A 42 4.98 3.53 2.07
C LEU A 42 5.49 3.44 3.50
N ALA A 43 5.57 4.56 4.21
CA ALA A 43 5.95 4.58 5.61
C ALA A 43 4.96 3.78 6.47
N CYS A 44 3.65 3.97 6.25
CA CYS A 44 2.60 3.20 6.94
C CYS A 44 2.65 1.71 6.60
N GLY A 45 2.89 1.36 5.34
CA GLY A 45 2.96 -0.03 4.87
C GLY A 45 4.16 -0.76 5.46
N ILE A 46 5.33 -0.13 5.51
CA ILE A 46 6.53 -0.68 6.15
C ILE A 46 6.29 -0.85 7.66
N ALA A 47 5.78 0.18 8.34
CA ALA A 47 5.51 0.10 9.78
C ALA A 47 4.49 -1.00 10.10
N GLY A 48 3.41 -1.09 9.32
CA GLY A 48 2.39 -2.13 9.45
C GLY A 48 2.93 -3.52 9.15
N GLY A 49 3.76 -3.66 8.11
CA GLY A 49 4.39 -4.93 7.76
C GLY A 49 5.31 -5.44 8.86
N VAL A 50 6.15 -4.56 9.43
CA VAL A 50 7.02 -4.90 10.57
C VAL A 50 6.22 -5.23 11.84
N PHE A 51 5.06 -4.61 12.04
CA PHE A 51 4.21 -4.87 13.20
C PHE A 51 3.44 -6.19 13.10
N LEU A 52 2.99 -6.55 11.90
CA LEU A 52 2.20 -7.78 11.67
C LEU A 52 3.07 -9.03 11.54
N LEU A 53 4.30 -8.89 11.05
CA LEU A 53 5.19 -10.01 10.78
C LEU A 53 6.26 -10.13 11.85
N ASN A 54 6.55 -11.36 12.27
CA ASN A 54 7.55 -11.64 13.31
C ASN A 54 9.00 -11.35 12.87
N SER A 55 9.23 -11.11 11.58
CA SER A 55 10.55 -10.79 11.01
C SER A 55 10.58 -9.35 10.48
N PRO A 56 11.46 -8.47 11.02
CA PRO A 56 11.55 -7.09 10.55
C PRO A 56 11.91 -6.97 9.06
N LEU A 57 12.82 -7.80 8.57
CA LEU A 57 13.22 -7.77 7.16
C LEU A 57 12.06 -8.14 6.24
N GLU A 58 11.32 -9.20 6.60
CA GLU A 58 10.14 -9.59 5.84
C GLU A 58 9.05 -8.52 5.92
N GLY A 59 8.84 -7.94 7.10
CA GLY A 59 7.89 -6.87 7.32
C GLY A 59 8.13 -5.66 6.43
N VAL A 60 9.39 -5.23 6.30
CA VAL A 60 9.77 -4.14 5.39
C VAL A 60 9.45 -4.51 3.93
N LEU A 61 9.86 -5.69 3.48
CA LEU A 61 9.63 -6.12 2.08
C LEU A 61 8.15 -6.24 1.76
N GLN A 62 7.38 -6.87 2.65
CA GLN A 62 5.93 -7.01 2.50
C GLN A 62 5.23 -5.65 2.52
N GLY A 63 5.65 -4.75 3.41
CA GLY A 63 5.14 -3.38 3.46
C GLY A 63 5.36 -2.61 2.16
N ILE A 64 6.53 -2.74 1.54
CA ILE A 64 6.84 -2.13 0.23
C ILE A 64 5.96 -2.74 -0.86
N LEU A 65 5.87 -4.08 -0.94
CA LEU A 65 5.10 -4.77 -1.97
C LEU A 65 3.60 -4.45 -1.89
N VAL A 66 3.03 -4.49 -0.68
CA VAL A 66 1.61 -4.18 -0.43
C VAL A 66 1.30 -2.72 -0.72
N THR A 67 2.18 -1.79 -0.34
CA THR A 67 2.02 -0.37 -0.70
C THR A 67 2.05 -0.19 -2.21
N GLY A 68 3.03 -0.80 -2.89
CA GLY A 68 3.18 -0.73 -4.34
C GLY A 68 1.94 -1.24 -5.06
N ALA A 69 1.43 -2.42 -4.66
CA ALA A 69 0.17 -2.95 -5.18
C ALA A 69 -0.98 -1.97 -4.98
N THR A 70 -1.15 -1.44 -3.77
CA THR A 70 -2.25 -0.51 -3.43
C THR A 70 -2.21 0.76 -4.27
N VAL A 71 -1.05 1.41 -4.37
CA VAL A 71 -0.89 2.66 -5.13
C VAL A 71 -1.05 2.43 -6.63
N LEU A 72 -0.49 1.34 -7.18
CA LEU A 72 -0.62 1.02 -8.59
C LEU A 72 -2.06 0.66 -8.97
N THR A 73 -2.78 -0.10 -8.12
CA THR A 73 -4.20 -0.38 -8.33
C THR A 73 -5.01 0.91 -8.40
N HIS A 74 -4.76 1.86 -7.51
CA HIS A 74 -5.41 3.17 -7.55
C HIS A 74 -5.09 3.95 -8.84
N GLN A 75 -3.83 3.92 -9.30
CA GLN A 75 -3.45 4.57 -10.57
C GLN A 75 -4.11 3.94 -11.78
N LEU A 76 -4.16 2.60 -11.85
CA LEU A 76 -4.81 1.86 -12.93
C LEU A 76 -6.32 2.13 -12.96
N ALA A 77 -6.98 2.16 -11.80
CA ALA A 77 -8.39 2.53 -11.69
C ALA A 77 -8.63 3.97 -12.22
N LYS A 78 -7.78 4.92 -11.81
CA LYS A 78 -7.84 6.31 -12.29
C LYS A 78 -7.68 6.38 -13.83
N GLN A 79 -6.67 5.70 -14.38
CA GLN A 79 -6.40 5.66 -15.83
C GLN A 79 -7.52 5.00 -16.64
N THR A 80 -8.27 4.07 -16.04
CA THR A 80 -9.37 3.39 -16.72
C THR A 80 -10.61 4.27 -16.81
N TYR A 81 -10.88 5.07 -15.77
CA TYR A 81 -12.05 5.92 -15.69
C TYR A 81 -11.86 7.28 -16.39
N GLU A 82 -10.66 7.85 -16.34
CA GLU A 82 -10.32 9.14 -16.95
C GLU A 82 -9.85 9.01 -18.42
N ARG A 83 -10.39 8.03 -19.17
CA ARG A 83 -10.10 7.87 -20.61
C ARG A 83 -10.75 8.96 -21.46
#